data_AF-A0A3G8JTJ1-F1
#
_entry.id   AF-A0A3G8JTJ1-F1
#
_cell.length_a   1.000
_cell.length_b   1.000
_cell.length_c   1.000
_cell.angle_alpha   90.00
_cell.angle_beta   90.00
_cell.angle_gamma   90.00
#
_symmetry.space_group_name_H-M   'P 1'
#
loop_
_entity.id
_entity.type
_entity.pdbx_description
1 polymer ?
#
loop_
_entity_poly.entity_id
_entity_poly.type
_entity_poly.pdbx_seq_one_letter_code
_entity_poly.pdbx_strand_id
1 'polypeptide(L)'
;MSAPTAPQPTLTLPTTPALSRREVEVLRTWLICDSKQEVAQALFVSSNTVNAHLARIRSKYEAVGRPAPTKISLLIRAVEDGHCTFGQVARAVTGRVAQSAA
;
A
#
# COMPACT_ATOMS: atom_id res chain seq x y z
N MET A 1 -43.56 18.19 21.05
CA MET A 1 -42.33 18.55 20.32
C MET A 1 -41.21 17.67 20.85
N SER A 2 -40.98 16.50 20.25
CA SER A 2 -39.83 15.65 20.59
C SER A 2 -38.84 15.73 19.43
N ALA A 3 -37.65 16.23 19.71
CA ALA A 3 -36.58 16.32 18.73
C ALA A 3 -36.19 14.92 18.24
N PRO A 4 -35.89 14.72 16.95
CA PRO A 4 -35.23 13.52 16.51
C PRO A 4 -33.79 13.53 17.06
N THR A 5 -33.44 12.56 17.89
CA THR A 5 -32.05 12.21 18.20
C THR A 5 -31.41 11.77 16.89
N ALA A 6 -30.79 12.70 16.16
CA ALA A 6 -29.91 12.35 15.07
C ALA A 6 -28.80 11.44 15.62
N PRO A 7 -28.48 10.31 14.97
CA PRO A 7 -27.33 9.52 15.37
C PRO A 7 -26.09 10.42 15.26
N GLN A 8 -25.42 10.62 16.40
CA GLN A 8 -24.12 11.30 16.46
C GLN A 8 -23.18 10.61 15.45
N PRO A 9 -22.36 11.35 14.69
CA PRO A 9 -21.33 10.73 13.86
C PRO A 9 -20.39 9.97 14.80
N THR A 10 -20.47 8.64 14.77
CA THR A 10 -19.49 7.78 15.41
C THR A 10 -18.16 8.12 14.78
N LEU A 11 -17.24 8.71 15.55
CA LEU A 11 -15.84 8.83 15.14
C LEU A 11 -15.31 7.40 14.95
N THR A 12 -15.36 6.89 13.72
CA THR A 12 -14.62 5.70 13.31
C THR A 12 -13.14 6.01 13.48
N LEU A 13 -12.54 5.44 14.53
CA LEU A 13 -11.09 5.41 14.71
C LEU A 13 -10.46 4.94 13.38
N PRO A 14 -9.35 5.56 12.94
CA PRO A 14 -8.77 5.25 11.64
C PRO A 14 -8.43 3.76 11.58
N THR A 15 -9.16 3.02 10.75
CA THR A 15 -8.95 1.58 10.47
C THR A 15 -7.74 1.38 9.54
N THR A 16 -6.82 2.35 9.52
CA THR A 16 -5.66 2.41 8.66
C THR A 16 -4.44 1.99 9.47
N PRO A 17 -3.67 0.99 9.01
CA PRO A 17 -2.49 0.57 9.75
C PRO A 17 -1.42 1.67 9.76
N ALA A 18 -0.75 1.83 10.89
CA ALA A 18 0.42 2.70 11.00
C ALA A 18 1.63 2.07 10.30
N LEU A 19 1.80 2.36 9.01
CA LEU A 19 2.99 2.00 8.25
C LEU A 19 4.10 3.04 8.50
N SER A 20 5.31 2.57 8.76
CA SER A 20 6.49 3.42 8.83
C SER A 20 6.83 3.99 7.46
N ARG A 21 7.61 5.08 7.43
CA ARG A 21 8.08 5.70 6.18
C ARG A 21 8.74 4.68 5.24
N ARG A 22 9.58 3.78 5.78
CA ARG A 22 10.25 2.75 4.98
C ARG A 22 9.29 1.69 4.46
N GLU A 23 8.28 1.31 5.22
CA GLU A 23 7.25 0.37 4.75
C GLU A 23 6.40 0.98 3.63
N VAL A 24 6.03 2.26 3.74
CA VAL A 24 5.30 2.96 2.67
C VAL A 24 6.14 3.06 1.40
N GLU A 25 7.43 3.35 1.53
CA GLU A 25 8.37 3.37 0.40
C GLU A 25 8.46 2.00 -0.29
N VAL A 26 8.67 0.93 0.49
CA VAL A 26 8.70 -0.44 -0.04
C VAL A 26 7.38 -0.82 -0.69
N LEU A 27 6.25 -0.46 -0.09
CA LEU A 27 4.92 -0.70 -0.64
C LEU A 27 4.75 -0.02 -2.00
N ARG A 28 5.05 1.28 -2.09
CA ARG A 28 4.93 2.05 -3.34
C ARG A 28 5.80 1.47 -4.46
N THR A 29 7.05 1.15 -4.15
CA THR A 29 7.97 0.55 -5.14
C THR A 29 7.51 -0.84 -5.55
N TRP A 30 7.03 -1.66 -4.61
CA TRP A 30 6.47 -2.97 -4.92
C TRP A 30 5.27 -2.91 -5.86
N LEU A 31 4.41 -1.89 -5.71
CA LEU A 31 3.23 -1.73 -6.57
C LEU A 31 3.57 -1.45 -8.04
N ILE A 32 4.75 -0.92 -8.34
CA ILE A 32 5.17 -0.53 -9.70
C ILE A 32 6.25 -1.45 -10.31
N CYS A 33 6.83 -2.36 -9.53
CA CYS A 33 7.84 -3.33 -9.98
C CYS A 33 7.23 -4.71 -10.22
N ASP A 34 7.75 -5.48 -11.17
CA ASP A 34 7.23 -6.80 -11.50
C ASP A 34 7.82 -7.91 -10.61
N SER A 35 9.02 -7.66 -10.06
CA SER A 35 9.75 -8.63 -9.24
C SER A 35 10.25 -8.04 -7.91
N LYS A 36 10.42 -8.91 -6.90
CA LYS A 36 11.04 -8.52 -5.61
C LYS A 36 12.50 -8.09 -5.79
N GLN A 37 13.17 -8.59 -6.84
CA GLN A 37 14.54 -8.25 -7.18
C GLN A 37 14.65 -6.81 -7.68
N GLU A 38 13.74 -6.36 -8.54
CA GLU A 38 13.70 -4.96 -8.97
C GLU A 38 13.46 -3.99 -7.81
N VAL A 39 12.54 -4.33 -6.90
CA VAL A 39 12.33 -3.51 -5.68
C VAL A 39 13.60 -3.44 -4.84
N ALA A 40 14.28 -4.58 -4.70
CA ALA A 40 15.51 -4.68 -3.93
C ALA A 40 16.60 -3.77 -4.51
N GLN A 41 16.78 -3.79 -5.84
CA GLN A 41 17.69 -2.91 -6.55
C GLN A 41 17.30 -1.43 -6.40
N ALA A 42 16.02 -1.10 -6.61
CA ALA A 42 15.53 0.27 -6.53
C ALA A 42 15.68 0.89 -5.13
N LEU A 43 15.64 0.06 -4.08
CA LEU A 43 15.71 0.50 -2.68
C LEU A 43 17.04 0.19 -1.99
N PHE A 44 18.04 -0.31 -2.73
CA PHE A 44 19.36 -0.73 -2.23
C PHE A 44 19.29 -1.69 -1.02
N VAL A 45 18.45 -2.71 -1.13
CA VAL A 45 18.29 -3.77 -0.10
C VAL A 45 18.34 -5.16 -0.74
N SER A 46 18.29 -6.22 0.06
CA SER A 46 18.13 -7.59 -0.45
C SER A 46 16.67 -7.92 -0.75
N SER A 47 16.41 -8.87 -1.66
CA SER A 47 15.06 -9.38 -1.92
C SER A 47 14.44 -10.07 -0.69
N ASN A 48 15.26 -10.63 0.21
CA ASN A 48 14.81 -11.14 1.49
C ASN A 48 14.30 -10.01 2.41
N THR A 49 15.01 -8.87 2.44
CA THR A 49 14.57 -7.66 3.16
C THR A 49 13.25 -7.13 2.61
N VAL A 50 13.06 -7.11 1.29
CA VAL A 50 11.77 -6.75 0.66
C VAL A 50 10.67 -7.71 1.12
N ASN A 51 10.94 -9.02 1.12
CA ASN A 51 9.97 -10.01 1.56
C ASN A 51 9.57 -9.81 3.04
N ALA A 52 10.54 -9.54 3.91
CA ALA A 52 10.30 -9.25 5.33
C ALA A 52 9.46 -7.97 5.51
N HIS A 53 9.73 -6.91 4.74
CA HIS A 53 8.89 -5.71 4.76
C HIS A 53 7.46 -5.98 4.30
N LEU A 54 7.27 -6.72 3.19
CA LEU A 54 5.93 -7.07 2.71
C LEU A 54 5.16 -7.93 3.71
N ALA A 55 5.82 -8.88 4.37
CA ALA A 55 5.20 -9.67 5.44
C ALA A 55 4.74 -8.78 6.60
N ARG A 56 5.60 -7.85 7.08
CA ARG A 56 5.24 -6.91 8.15
C ARG A 56 4.07 -5.99 7.76
N ILE A 57 4.09 -5.46 6.53
CA ILE A 57 2.99 -4.63 6.01
C ILE A 57 1.68 -5.42 6.04
N ARG A 58 1.68 -6.65 5.53
CA ARG A 58 0.49 -7.52 5.53
C ARG A 58 -0.01 -7.81 6.94
N SER A 59 0.89 -8.14 7.87
CA SER A 59 0.51 -8.36 9.27
C SER A 59 -0.09 -7.11 9.92
N LYS A 60 0.40 -5.90 9.58
CA LYS A 60 -0.21 -4.65 10.07
C LYS A 60 -1.62 -4.43 9.53
N TYR A 61 -1.84 -4.75 8.25
CA TYR A 61 -3.17 -4.72 7.63
C TYR A 61 -4.12 -5.75 8.25
N GLU A 62 -3.64 -6.96 8.53
CA GLU A 62 -4.39 -8.00 9.23
C GLU A 62 -4.75 -7.58 10.66
N ALA A 63 -3.82 -6.94 11.39
CA ALA A 63 -4.04 -6.48 12.76
C ALA A 63 -5.16 -5.43 12.90
N VAL A 64 -5.43 -4.66 11.84
CA VAL A 64 -6.55 -3.70 11.79
C VAL A 64 -7.81 -4.27 11.12
N GLY A 65 -7.85 -5.60 10.87
CA GLY A 65 -9.00 -6.28 10.28
C GLY A 65 -9.19 -6.05 8.78
N ARG A 66 -8.16 -5.57 8.07
CA ARG A 66 -8.20 -5.27 6.63
C ARG A 66 -7.14 -6.06 5.87
N PRO A 67 -7.23 -7.40 5.79
CA PRO A 67 -6.20 -8.24 5.19
C PRO A 67 -5.92 -7.88 3.73
N ALA A 68 -4.64 -7.96 3.34
CA ALA A 68 -4.15 -7.65 1.99
C ALA A 68 -3.13 -8.70 1.49
N PRO A 69 -3.56 -9.95 1.25
CA PRO A 69 -2.64 -11.05 0.94
C PRO A 69 -2.00 -10.93 -0.45
N THR A 70 -2.68 -10.30 -1.41
CA THR A 70 -2.21 -10.18 -2.79
C THR A 70 -1.63 -8.80 -3.08
N LYS A 71 -0.85 -8.68 -4.17
CA LYS A 71 -0.35 -7.38 -4.65
C LYS A 71 -1.50 -6.43 -5.00
N ILE A 72 -2.57 -6.94 -5.59
CA ILE A 72 -3.77 -6.15 -5.93
C ILE A 72 -4.49 -5.70 -4.65
N SER A 73 -4.66 -6.59 -3.67
CA SER A 73 -5.26 -6.21 -2.39
C SER A 73 -4.44 -5.12 -1.69
N LEU A 74 -3.10 -5.19 -1.75
CA LEU A 74 -2.21 -4.14 -1.24
C LEU A 74 -2.38 -2.82 -2.01
N LEU A 75 -2.57 -2.85 -3.34
CA LEU A 75 -2.84 -1.66 -4.13
C LEU A 75 -4.13 -0.98 -3.66
N ILE A 76 -5.22 -1.74 -3.55
CA ILE A 76 -6.52 -1.24 -3.12
C ILE A 76 -6.38 -0.58 -1.74
N ARG A 77 -5.79 -1.28 -0.77
CA ARG A 77 -5.58 -0.72 0.58
C ARG A 77 -4.69 0.52 0.59
N ALA A 78 -3.60 0.51 -0.17
CA ALA A 78 -2.71 1.66 -0.29
C ALA A 78 -3.41 2.90 -0.87
N VAL A 79 -4.37 2.72 -1.78
CA VAL A 79 -5.20 3.81 -2.32
C VAL A 79 -6.22 4.28 -1.29
N GLU A 80 -6.93 3.36 -0.64
CA GLU A 80 -7.90 3.68 0.43
C GLU A 80 -7.24 4.46 1.58
N ASP A 81 -6.00 4.13 1.92
CA ASP A 81 -5.24 4.74 3.01
C ASP A 81 -4.40 5.96 2.58
N GLY A 82 -4.51 6.40 1.32
CA GLY A 82 -3.81 7.58 0.80
C GLY A 82 -2.29 7.42 0.66
N HIS A 83 -1.78 6.19 0.71
CA HIS A 83 -0.38 5.91 0.45
C HIS A 83 -0.02 6.06 -1.02
N CYS A 84 -0.93 5.82 -1.96
CA CYS A 84 -0.72 6.14 -3.37
C CYS A 84 -2.04 6.45 -4.06
N THR A 85 -1.97 6.94 -5.29
CA THR A 85 -3.13 7.04 -6.17
C THR A 85 -2.99 6.05 -7.33
N PHE A 86 -4.12 5.57 -7.86
CA PHE A 86 -4.11 4.70 -9.02
C PHE A 86 -3.39 5.35 -10.22
N GLY A 87 -3.61 6.65 -10.46
CA GLY A 87 -2.95 7.40 -11.53
C GLY A 87 -1.42 7.45 -11.38
N GLN A 88 -0.90 7.59 -10.14
CA GLN A 88 0.54 7.53 -9.89
C GLN A 88 1.12 6.15 -10.24
N VAL A 89 0.42 5.07 -9.83
CA VAL A 89 0.86 3.70 -10.12
C VAL A 89 0.78 3.41 -11.62
N ALA A 90 -0.31 3.75 -12.28
CA ALA A 90 -0.50 3.55 -13.72
C ALA A 90 0.55 4.31 -14.56
N ARG A 91 0.83 5.57 -14.21
CA ARG A 91 1.86 6.38 -14.89
C ARG A 91 3.25 5.78 -14.71
N ALA A 92 3.57 5.31 -13.50
CA ALA A 92 4.85 4.67 -13.22
C ALA A 92 5.02 3.37 -14.02
N VAL A 93 4.01 2.51 -14.04
CA VAL A 93 4.03 1.25 -14.82
C VAL A 93 4.17 1.54 -16.31
N THR A 94 3.36 2.46 -16.86
CA THR A 94 3.41 2.82 -18.28
C THR A 94 4.78 3.40 -18.68
N GLY A 95 5.36 4.26 -17.84
CA GLY A 95 6.69 4.82 -18.08
C GLY A 95 7.81 3.78 -18.09
N ARG A 96 7.66 2.69 -17.33
CA ARG A 96 8.61 1.57 -17.33
C ARG A 96 8.50 0.72 -18.61
N VAL A 97 7.30 0.49 -19.12
CA VAL A 97 7.09 -0.18 -20.42
C VAL A 97 7.78 0.59 -21.54
N ALA A 98 7.69 1.93 -21.54
CA ALA A 98 8.37 2.77 -22.51
C ALA A 98 9.91 2.71 -22.39
N GLN A 99 10.45 2.62 -21.17
CA GLN A 99 11.90 2.51 -20.93
C GLN A 99 12.48 1.14 -21.29
N SER A 100 11.67 0.08 -21.28
CA SER A 100 12.12 -1.28 -21.63
C SER A 100 12.18 -1.55 -23.14
N ALA A 101 11.66 -0.63 -23.96
CA ALA A 101 11.59 -0.77 -25.43
C ALA A 101 12.66 0.05 -26.17
N ALA A 102 13.56 0.73 -25.44
CA ALA A 102 14.68 1.51 -25.97
C ALA A 102 16.01 0.82 -25.61
#